data_AF-A0A497AKC7-F1
#
_entry.id   AF-A0A497AKC7-F1
#
_cell.length_a   1.000
_cell.length_b   1.000
_cell.length_c   1.000
_cell.angle_alpha   90.00
_cell.angle_beta   90.00
_cell.angle_gamma   90.00
#
_symmetry.space_group_name_H-M   'P 1'
#
loop_
_entity.id
_entity.type
_entity.pdbx_description
1 polymer ?
#
loop_
_entity_poly.entity_id
_entity_poly.type
_entity_poly.pdbx_seq_one_letter_code
_entity_poly.pdbx_strand_id
1 'polypeptide(L)'
;MALWLKDFSITEEDVEYLYEFILDNERPLTSDELALALIEKRYREEEQRLKSLLAEGRIYKPARAYEVGQKLFFPAFNFAPGTVVGVRPGYNPEYGSFQVIQVRFDGEDEVREFASQLPVPHKLDNESPEEWLKKAGTSPTQILERFGEVIKQKLSERLAQEEEFVSFGDQWLLKGMMPEIHLGHLNIAEAAIDIAGRPLPTEEILPSLELPSAHPKSIQIFSLNKALKEDGRFSLVGPKGYALWYLRRLEPPEVTRVPERLVYSPIPYAKEVLDEELIAVIRGIDDEATEEEFLDSAPVPGDSVTIALPYHHRRSGTLPIVPKTAFLFPEGEADYTMITFVDAVKGERFYGWAVHSARYVTGLAKWYDEIGAPVGAYLTLERGKAPLEVIIKYTPRRIKKEWVKAAKAQNDRLVFEMQLRPVGCDYDDLMMVAEE
;
A
#
# COMPACT_ATOMS: atom_id res chain seq x y z
N MET A 1 12.12 -25.25 0.17
CA MET A 1 12.11 -23.85 0.64
C MET A 1 13.54 -23.51 1.04
N ALA A 2 14.09 -22.39 0.56
CA ALA A 2 15.47 -22.00 0.86
C ALA A 2 15.71 -21.98 2.39
N LEU A 3 16.83 -22.54 2.87
CA LEU A 3 17.09 -22.72 4.30
C LEU A 3 17.01 -21.41 5.10
N TRP A 4 17.42 -20.30 4.49
CA TRP A 4 17.49 -18.99 5.14
C TRP A 4 16.12 -18.31 5.35
N LEU A 5 15.05 -18.80 4.72
CA LEU A 5 13.71 -18.20 4.85
C LEU A 5 13.00 -18.56 6.17
N LYS A 6 13.44 -19.60 6.88
CA LYS A 6 12.80 -20.02 8.14
C LYS A 6 13.00 -19.01 9.27
N ASP A 7 14.19 -18.42 9.34
CA ASP A 7 14.59 -17.43 10.35
C ASP A 7 15.11 -16.16 9.69
N PHE A 8 14.38 -15.65 8.68
CA PHE A 8 14.82 -14.48 7.93
C PHE A 8 14.97 -13.26 8.84
N SER A 9 16.20 -12.78 8.95
CA SER A 9 16.59 -11.53 9.59
C SER A 9 17.60 -10.84 8.68
N ILE A 10 17.69 -9.52 8.79
CA ILE A 10 18.61 -8.72 7.98
C ILE A 10 19.86 -8.49 8.81
N THR A 11 20.99 -8.97 8.30
CA THR A 11 22.28 -8.91 8.98
C THR A 11 23.00 -7.60 8.69
N GLU A 12 24.09 -7.31 9.40
CA GLU A 12 24.95 -6.16 9.10
C GLU A 12 25.56 -6.27 7.69
N GLU A 13 26.01 -7.46 7.28
CA GLU A 13 26.50 -7.71 5.92
C GLU A 13 25.45 -7.44 4.83
N ASP A 14 24.16 -7.58 5.15
CA ASP A 14 23.08 -7.21 4.22
C ASP A 14 22.92 -5.70 4.12
N VAL A 15 23.05 -4.98 5.24
CA VAL A 15 23.00 -3.51 5.25
C VAL A 15 24.18 -2.93 4.48
N GLU A 16 25.39 -3.44 4.70
CA GLU A 16 26.59 -3.03 3.96
C GLU A 16 26.42 -3.28 2.45
N TYR A 17 25.93 -4.46 2.07
CA TYR A 17 25.62 -4.76 0.67
C TYR A 17 24.61 -3.80 0.07
N LEU A 18 23.53 -3.48 0.79
CA LEU A 18 22.49 -2.57 0.29
C LEU A 18 22.99 -1.13 0.20
N TYR A 19 23.91 -0.73 1.09
CA TYR A 19 24.59 0.56 1.02
C TYR A 19 25.38 0.66 -0.30
N GLU A 20 26.24 -0.31 -0.58
CA GLU A 20 27.00 -0.38 -1.84
C GLU A 20 26.06 -0.45 -3.04
N PHE A 21 24.97 -1.22 -2.95
CA PHE A 21 24.01 -1.36 -4.04
C PHE A 21 23.30 -0.04 -4.37
N ILE A 22 22.89 0.77 -3.38
CA ILE A 22 22.31 2.09 -3.64
C ILE A 22 23.36 3.03 -4.24
N LEU A 23 24.59 2.99 -3.70
CA LEU A 23 25.70 3.82 -4.19
C LEU A 23 25.99 3.54 -5.68
N ASP A 24 26.10 2.27 -6.06
CA ASP A 24 26.36 1.83 -7.43
C ASP A 24 25.23 2.19 -8.40
N ASN A 25 23.98 2.24 -7.93
CA ASN A 25 22.83 2.59 -8.76
C ASN A 25 22.66 4.11 -8.96
N GLU A 26 23.31 4.94 -8.15
CA GLU A 26 23.28 6.41 -8.23
C GLU A 26 21.84 7.01 -8.29
N ARG A 27 20.86 6.35 -7.66
CA ARG A 27 19.45 6.78 -7.64
C ARG A 27 18.70 6.24 -6.42
N PRO A 28 17.56 6.83 -6.06
CA PRO A 28 16.64 6.22 -5.11
C PRO A 28 16.12 4.87 -5.64
N LEU A 29 16.05 3.89 -4.76
CA LEU A 29 15.59 2.53 -5.05
C LEU A 29 14.33 2.21 -4.23
N THR A 30 13.38 1.50 -4.83
CA THR A 30 12.17 1.07 -4.11
C THR A 30 12.48 -0.08 -3.15
N SER A 31 11.59 -0.27 -2.17
CA SER A 31 11.68 -1.40 -1.25
C SER A 31 11.60 -2.76 -1.97
N ASP A 32 10.87 -2.84 -3.10
CA ASP A 32 10.83 -4.06 -3.94
C ASP A 32 12.17 -4.30 -4.64
N GLU A 33 12.81 -3.26 -5.17
CA GLU A 33 14.13 -3.36 -5.82
C GLU A 33 15.21 -3.82 -4.82
N LEU A 34 15.23 -3.23 -3.62
CA LEU A 34 16.16 -3.59 -2.56
C LEU A 34 15.90 -5.02 -2.03
N ALA A 35 14.63 -5.39 -1.85
CA ALA A 35 14.28 -6.75 -1.44
C ALA A 35 14.73 -7.77 -2.49
N LEU A 36 14.51 -7.50 -3.77
CA LEU A 36 14.95 -8.38 -4.85
C LEU A 36 16.48 -8.51 -4.87
N ALA A 37 17.21 -7.41 -4.78
CA ALA A 37 18.67 -7.42 -4.74
C ALA A 37 19.22 -8.27 -3.58
N LEU A 38 18.62 -8.13 -2.39
CA LEU A 38 18.98 -8.92 -1.21
C LEU A 38 18.69 -10.42 -1.41
N ILE A 39 17.53 -10.76 -1.97
CA ILE A 39 17.17 -12.15 -2.29
C ILE A 39 18.17 -12.74 -3.30
N GLU A 40 18.52 -11.99 -4.34
CA GLU A 40 19.48 -12.42 -5.36
C GLU A 40 20.90 -12.60 -4.80
N LYS A 41 21.35 -11.73 -3.88
CA LYS A 41 22.59 -11.91 -3.13
C LYS A 41 22.57 -13.24 -2.37
N ARG A 42 21.58 -13.43 -1.49
CA ARG A 42 21.48 -14.63 -0.65
C ARG A 42 21.30 -15.92 -1.45
N TYR A 43 20.60 -15.85 -2.58
CA TYR A 43 20.47 -16.97 -3.49
C TYR A 43 21.83 -17.35 -4.10
N ARG A 44 22.63 -16.37 -4.54
CA ARG A 44 23.99 -16.60 -5.07
C ARG A 44 24.94 -17.15 -4.02
N GLU A 45 24.89 -16.64 -2.79
CA GLU A 45 25.70 -17.13 -1.67
C GLU A 45 25.37 -18.60 -1.33
N GLU A 46 24.10 -18.95 -1.29
CA GLU A 46 23.68 -20.34 -1.06
C GLU A 46 24.10 -21.25 -2.23
N GLU A 47 23.99 -20.77 -3.47
CA GLU A 47 24.48 -21.51 -4.64
C GLU A 47 25.99 -21.78 -4.56
N GLN A 48 26.78 -20.75 -4.22
CA GLN A 48 28.23 -20.87 -4.05
C GLN A 48 28.60 -21.81 -2.90
N ARG A 49 27.87 -21.74 -1.78
CA ARG A 49 28.03 -22.65 -0.64
C ARG A 49 27.78 -24.09 -1.07
N LEU A 50 26.71 -24.36 -1.80
CA LEU A 50 26.40 -25.70 -2.32
C LEU A 50 27.47 -26.19 -3.31
N LYS A 51 28.00 -25.31 -4.17
CA LYS A 51 29.11 -25.62 -5.08
C LYS A 51 30.38 -25.99 -4.32
N SER A 52 30.74 -25.22 -3.28
CA SER A 52 31.88 -25.52 -2.40
C SER A 52 31.70 -26.86 -1.68
N LEU A 53 30.54 -27.11 -1.05
CA LEU A 53 30.26 -28.37 -0.36
C LEU A 53 30.31 -29.58 -1.31
N LEU A 54 29.85 -29.42 -2.56
CA LEU A 54 29.93 -30.45 -3.58
C LEU A 54 31.38 -30.77 -3.97
N ALA A 55 32.19 -29.73 -4.20
CA ALA A 55 33.59 -29.82 -4.57
C ALA A 55 34.44 -30.46 -3.45
N GLU A 56 34.13 -30.14 -2.20
CA GLU A 56 34.75 -30.74 -1.01
C GLU A 56 34.30 -32.19 -0.73
N GLY A 57 33.35 -32.72 -1.53
CA GLY A 57 32.83 -34.06 -1.34
C GLY A 57 31.93 -34.22 -0.10
N ARG A 58 31.46 -33.11 0.47
CA ARG A 58 30.64 -33.07 1.70
C ARG A 58 29.15 -33.23 1.45
N ILE A 59 28.69 -33.27 0.19
CA ILE A 59 27.30 -33.59 -0.14
C ILE A 59 27.15 -35.10 -0.35
N TYR A 60 26.15 -35.68 0.31
CA TYR A 60 25.85 -37.10 0.19
C TYR A 60 25.37 -37.47 -1.23
N LYS A 61 26.01 -38.48 -1.81
CA LYS A 61 25.80 -39.07 -3.13
C LYS A 61 25.98 -40.60 -3.01
N PRO A 62 24.95 -41.42 -3.31
CA PRO A 62 25.00 -42.87 -3.09
C PRO A 62 26.14 -43.61 -3.80
N ALA A 63 26.64 -43.11 -4.93
CA ALA A 63 27.76 -43.74 -5.64
C ALA A 63 29.12 -43.53 -4.95
N ARG A 64 29.23 -42.62 -3.98
CA ARG A 64 30.51 -42.27 -3.33
C ARG A 64 30.80 -43.14 -2.10
N ALA A 65 32.07 -43.18 -1.73
CA ALA A 65 32.55 -43.77 -0.49
C ALA A 65 32.66 -42.69 0.61
N TYR A 66 32.48 -43.09 1.86
CA TYR A 66 32.52 -42.20 3.02
C TYR A 66 33.19 -42.87 4.22
N GLU A 67 33.79 -42.08 5.09
CA GLU A 67 34.53 -42.55 6.27
C GLU A 67 33.83 -42.19 7.58
N VAL A 68 34.04 -43.02 8.61
CA VAL A 68 33.54 -42.73 9.96
C VAL A 68 34.15 -41.43 10.48
N GLY A 69 33.32 -40.54 11.01
CA GLY A 69 33.69 -39.20 11.46
C GLY A 69 33.48 -38.11 10.39
N GLN A 70 33.22 -38.48 9.13
CA GLN A 70 32.97 -37.50 8.08
C GLN A 70 31.62 -36.80 8.27
N LYS A 71 31.61 -35.47 8.16
CA LYS A 71 30.39 -34.65 8.15
C LYS A 71 29.88 -34.49 6.71
N LEU A 72 28.61 -34.82 6.50
CA LEU A 72 27.93 -34.80 5.22
C LEU A 72 26.63 -33.97 5.29
N PHE A 73 26.22 -33.43 4.16
CA PHE A 73 24.95 -32.72 3.97
C PHE A 73 24.05 -33.52 3.04
N PHE A 74 22.80 -33.73 3.45
CA PHE A 74 21.87 -34.63 2.76
C PHE A 74 20.81 -33.87 1.96
N PRO A 75 20.87 -33.85 0.61
CA PRO A 75 19.91 -33.08 -0.21
C PRO A 75 18.45 -33.45 0.02
N ALA A 76 18.16 -34.75 0.22
CA ALA A 76 16.81 -35.26 0.49
C ALA A 76 16.23 -34.79 1.84
N PHE A 77 17.07 -34.27 2.74
CA PHE A 77 16.68 -33.76 4.06
C PHE A 77 16.94 -32.26 4.17
N ASN A 78 16.71 -31.50 3.09
CA ASN A 78 16.98 -30.05 3.02
C ASN A 78 18.41 -29.71 3.47
N PHE A 79 19.40 -30.46 2.97
CA PHE A 79 20.80 -30.30 3.35
C PHE A 79 21.05 -30.35 4.87
N ALA A 80 20.26 -31.15 5.60
CA ALA A 80 20.53 -31.38 7.01
C ALA A 80 21.94 -31.95 7.19
N PRO A 81 22.75 -31.40 8.12
CA PRO A 81 24.06 -31.93 8.42
C PRO A 81 23.95 -33.23 9.21
N GLY A 82 24.76 -34.22 8.86
CA GLY A 82 24.89 -35.47 9.60
C GLY A 82 26.31 -36.01 9.57
N THR A 83 26.68 -36.72 10.62
CA THR A 83 28.00 -37.33 10.77
C THR A 83 27.91 -38.84 10.59
N VAL A 84 28.82 -39.40 9.79
CA VAL A 84 28.94 -40.85 9.62
C VAL A 84 29.50 -41.46 10.92
N VAL A 85 28.71 -42.31 11.57
CA VAL A 85 29.07 -42.98 12.83
C VAL A 85 29.44 -44.46 12.63
N GLY A 86 29.17 -45.02 11.46
CA GLY A 86 29.51 -46.40 11.13
C GLY A 86 29.44 -46.67 9.63
N VAL A 87 30.16 -47.70 9.18
CA VAL A 87 30.11 -48.19 7.79
C VAL A 87 30.09 -49.72 7.84
N ARG A 88 29.13 -50.35 7.15
CA ARG A 88 28.99 -51.81 7.10
C ARG A 88 28.72 -52.30 5.67
N PRO A 89 29.07 -53.55 5.32
CA PRO A 89 28.72 -54.09 4.02
C PRO A 89 27.21 -54.26 3.87
N GLY A 90 26.71 -54.01 2.66
CA GLY A 90 25.34 -54.24 2.22
C GLY A 90 25.32 -55.15 0.99
N TYR A 91 24.23 -55.91 0.85
CA TYR A 91 24.02 -56.76 -0.32
C TYR A 91 22.54 -56.73 -0.71
N ASN A 92 22.28 -56.53 -1.99
CA ASN A 92 20.96 -56.65 -2.58
C ASN A 92 21.05 -57.65 -3.75
N PRO A 93 20.17 -58.67 -3.84
CA PRO A 93 20.18 -59.63 -4.94
C PRO A 93 20.09 -59.02 -6.34
N GLU A 94 19.43 -57.86 -6.50
CA GLU A 94 19.29 -57.15 -7.77
C GLU A 94 20.45 -56.19 -8.05
N TYR A 95 21.01 -55.54 -7.02
CA TYR A 95 22.00 -54.47 -7.18
C TYR A 95 23.43 -54.87 -6.82
N GLY A 96 23.63 -56.09 -6.32
CA GLY A 96 24.92 -56.61 -5.90
C GLY A 96 25.39 -56.07 -4.54
N SER A 97 26.71 -56.07 -4.35
CA SER A 97 27.35 -55.59 -3.12
C SER A 97 27.51 -54.07 -3.13
N PHE A 98 27.24 -53.44 -2.01
CA PHE A 98 27.42 -52.00 -1.76
C PHE A 98 27.79 -51.77 -0.29
N GLN A 99 27.94 -50.53 0.15
CA GLN A 99 28.16 -50.19 1.55
C GLN A 99 26.94 -49.49 2.15
N VAL A 100 26.74 -49.61 3.45
CA VAL A 100 25.73 -48.88 4.20
C VAL A 100 26.44 -48.02 5.22
N ILE A 101 26.26 -46.71 5.10
CA ILE A 101 26.71 -45.75 6.11
C ILE A 101 25.61 -45.56 7.14
N GLN A 102 26.02 -45.49 8.39
CA GLN A 102 25.19 -45.12 9.54
C GLN A 102 25.46 -43.66 9.85
N VAL A 103 24.42 -42.83 9.86
CA VAL A 103 24.52 -41.37 9.96
C VAL A 103 23.67 -40.90 11.12
N ARG A 104 24.25 -40.06 11.97
CA ARG A 104 23.54 -39.31 13.00
C ARG A 104 23.39 -37.86 12.55
N PHE A 105 22.16 -37.36 12.47
CA PHE A 105 21.89 -35.96 12.16
C PHE A 105 22.13 -35.07 13.39
N ASP A 106 22.59 -33.83 13.17
CA ASP A 106 22.80 -32.89 14.27
C ASP A 106 21.45 -32.63 14.98
N GLY A 107 21.40 -32.88 16.30
CA GLY A 107 20.17 -32.71 17.11
C GLY A 107 19.25 -33.93 17.18
N GLU A 108 19.60 -35.05 16.54
CA GLU A 108 18.87 -36.32 16.66
C GLU A 108 19.75 -37.40 17.30
N ASP A 109 19.19 -38.17 18.25
CA ASP A 109 19.88 -39.32 18.84
C ASP A 109 19.83 -40.57 17.94
N GLU A 110 18.83 -40.61 17.05
CA GLU A 110 18.57 -41.75 16.17
C GLU A 110 19.62 -41.84 15.05
N VAL A 111 20.05 -43.07 14.77
CA VAL A 111 21.00 -43.35 13.68
C VAL A 111 20.23 -43.87 12.49
N ARG A 112 20.35 -43.18 11.35
CA ARG A 112 19.71 -43.56 10.08
C ARG A 112 20.73 -44.21 9.14
N GLU A 113 20.26 -45.12 8.31
CA GLU A 113 21.11 -45.85 7.38
C GLU A 113 20.92 -45.36 5.94
N PHE A 114 22.03 -45.20 5.22
CA PHE A 114 22.07 -44.72 3.85
C PHE A 114 23.01 -45.59 3.01
N ALA A 115 22.68 -45.82 1.74
CA ALA A 115 23.54 -46.59 0.83
C ALA A 115 24.74 -45.75 0.35
N SER A 116 25.92 -46.36 0.29
CA SER A 116 27.14 -45.78 -0.28
C SER A 116 27.81 -46.79 -1.21
N GLN A 117 28.68 -46.31 -2.10
CA GLN A 117 29.26 -47.13 -3.17
C GLN A 117 28.22 -47.93 -3.97
N LEU A 118 27.04 -47.36 -4.19
CA LEU A 118 25.97 -48.02 -4.93
C LEU A 118 26.36 -48.12 -6.43
N PRO A 119 26.38 -49.33 -7.02
CA PRO A 119 26.85 -49.51 -8.39
C PRO A 119 25.80 -49.13 -9.46
N VAL A 120 24.53 -49.08 -9.08
CA VAL A 120 23.43 -48.68 -9.98
C VAL A 120 23.26 -47.16 -9.99
N PRO A 121 22.90 -46.54 -11.13
CA PRO A 121 22.67 -45.10 -11.20
C PRO A 121 21.56 -44.66 -10.23
N HIS A 122 21.86 -43.69 -9.37
CA HIS A 122 20.87 -43.08 -8.49
C HIS A 122 20.64 -41.62 -8.87
N LYS A 123 19.39 -41.15 -8.72
CA LYS A 123 18.99 -39.76 -9.08
C LYS A 123 19.91 -38.72 -8.43
N LEU A 124 20.18 -38.87 -7.13
CA LEU A 124 21.04 -37.96 -6.33
C LEU A 124 22.48 -37.82 -6.86
N ASP A 125 23.01 -38.81 -7.58
CA ASP A 125 24.39 -38.73 -8.09
C ASP A 125 24.52 -37.70 -9.22
N ASN A 126 23.45 -37.49 -9.98
CA ASN A 126 23.43 -36.61 -11.17
C ASN A 126 22.93 -35.20 -10.87
N GLU A 127 22.44 -34.94 -9.66
CA GLU A 127 21.91 -33.62 -9.32
C GLU A 127 23.04 -32.59 -9.14
N SER A 128 22.75 -31.37 -9.59
CA SER A 128 23.61 -30.19 -9.46
C SER A 128 23.07 -29.20 -8.42
N PRO A 129 23.91 -28.26 -7.93
CA PRO A 129 23.46 -27.15 -7.07
C PRO A 129 22.27 -26.37 -7.62
N GLU A 130 22.27 -26.08 -8.92
CA GLU A 130 21.19 -25.37 -9.60
C GLU A 130 19.89 -26.19 -9.57
N GLU A 131 19.98 -27.50 -9.78
CA GLU A 131 18.81 -28.38 -9.68
C GLU A 131 18.27 -28.49 -8.26
N TRP A 132 19.14 -28.50 -7.24
CA TRP A 132 18.72 -28.53 -5.84
C TRP A 132 17.96 -27.27 -5.45
N LEU A 133 18.48 -26.09 -5.83
CA LEU A 133 17.81 -24.81 -5.60
C LEU A 133 16.48 -24.74 -6.34
N LYS A 134 16.43 -25.22 -7.60
CA LYS A 134 15.19 -25.29 -8.38
C LYS A 134 14.16 -26.24 -7.76
N LYS A 135 14.58 -27.42 -7.28
CA LYS A 135 13.73 -28.39 -6.56
C LYS A 135 13.27 -27.88 -5.20
N ALA A 136 14.09 -27.07 -4.54
CA ALA A 136 13.70 -26.36 -3.32
C ALA A 136 12.60 -25.32 -3.57
N GLY A 137 12.31 -25.01 -4.83
CA GLY A 137 11.05 -24.44 -5.29
C GLY A 137 10.96 -22.92 -5.25
N THR A 138 12.06 -22.20 -5.44
CA THR A 138 12.04 -20.73 -5.28
C THR A 138 13.15 -20.06 -6.08
N SER A 139 12.85 -19.58 -7.30
CA SER A 139 13.67 -18.53 -7.92
C SER A 139 13.60 -17.24 -7.09
N PRO A 140 14.56 -16.30 -7.22
CA PRO A 140 14.48 -15.01 -6.54
C PRO A 140 13.13 -14.30 -6.73
N THR A 141 12.60 -14.30 -7.95
CA THR A 141 11.28 -13.74 -8.27
C THR A 141 10.13 -14.44 -7.54
N GLN A 142 10.13 -15.77 -7.47
CA GLN A 142 9.10 -16.53 -6.74
C GLN A 142 9.20 -16.33 -5.22
N ILE A 143 10.41 -16.08 -4.69
CA ILE A 143 10.60 -15.72 -3.28
C ILE A 143 9.97 -14.35 -3.03
N LEU A 144 10.22 -13.38 -3.89
CA LEU A 144 9.65 -12.04 -3.77
C LEU A 144 8.11 -12.07 -3.87
N GLU A 145 7.55 -12.80 -4.83
CA GLU A 145 6.09 -12.93 -4.96
C GLU A 145 5.42 -13.53 -3.71
N ARG A 146 6.08 -14.48 -3.05
CA ARG A 146 5.50 -15.22 -1.92
C ARG A 146 5.79 -14.60 -0.55
N PHE A 147 6.97 -14.00 -0.39
CA PHE A 147 7.49 -13.52 0.89
C PHE A 147 7.90 -12.04 0.86
N GLY A 148 7.71 -11.35 -0.27
CA GLY A 148 8.18 -9.99 -0.49
C GLY A 148 7.67 -9.00 0.54
N GLU A 149 6.39 -9.05 0.94
CA GLU A 149 5.85 -8.14 1.95
C GLU A 149 6.55 -8.29 3.30
N VAL A 150 6.77 -9.52 3.77
CA VAL A 150 7.47 -9.78 5.04
C VAL A 150 8.93 -9.33 4.95
N ILE A 151 9.59 -9.56 3.81
CA ILE A 151 10.97 -9.13 3.57
C ILE A 151 11.07 -7.60 3.56
N LYS A 152 10.18 -6.93 2.83
CA LYS A 152 10.10 -5.46 2.74
C LYS A 152 9.84 -4.80 4.08
N GLN A 153 8.95 -5.38 4.89
CA GLN A 153 8.67 -4.88 6.22
C GLN A 153 9.95 -4.92 7.09
N LYS A 154 10.60 -6.09 7.17
CA LYS A 154 11.84 -6.25 7.92
C LYS A 154 12.97 -5.36 7.39
N LEU A 155 13.03 -5.19 6.08
CA LEU A 155 13.97 -4.29 5.40
C LEU A 155 13.76 -2.85 5.82
N SER A 156 12.52 -2.38 5.76
CA SER A 156 12.18 -1.02 6.12
C SER A 156 12.46 -0.74 7.59
N GLU A 157 12.10 -1.68 8.47
CA GLU A 157 12.39 -1.59 9.91
C GLU A 157 13.88 -1.55 10.20
N ARG A 158 14.69 -2.37 9.52
CA ARG A 158 16.14 -2.44 9.72
C ARG A 158 16.86 -1.21 9.17
N LEU A 159 16.53 -0.77 7.95
CA LEU A 159 17.16 0.39 7.32
C LEU A 159 16.76 1.71 8.01
N ALA A 160 15.56 1.81 8.57
CA ALA A 160 15.15 2.98 9.34
C ALA A 160 15.96 3.20 10.63
N GLN A 161 16.68 2.18 11.11
CA GLN A 161 17.57 2.28 12.27
C GLN A 161 18.97 2.80 11.91
N GLU A 162 19.29 2.88 10.61
CA GLU A 162 20.59 3.31 10.11
C GLU A 162 20.56 4.79 9.70
N GLU A 163 21.42 5.62 10.29
CA GLU A 163 21.41 7.08 10.06
C GLU A 163 21.76 7.47 8.62
N GLU A 164 22.49 6.61 7.91
CA GLU A 164 22.91 6.83 6.52
C GLU A 164 21.79 6.58 5.51
N PHE A 165 20.76 5.81 5.88
CA PHE A 165 19.64 5.50 5.00
C PHE A 165 18.48 6.45 5.24
N VAL A 166 17.99 7.05 4.17
CA VAL A 166 16.88 7.98 4.20
C VAL A 166 15.76 7.44 3.31
N SER A 167 14.52 7.54 3.79
CA SER A 167 13.34 7.12 3.03
C SER A 167 12.35 8.27 2.78
N PHE A 168 11.65 8.15 1.65
CA PHE A 168 10.47 8.93 1.28
C PHE A 168 9.52 8.02 0.48
N GLY A 169 8.28 7.83 0.95
CA GLY A 169 7.38 6.83 0.38
C GLY A 169 7.96 5.41 0.49
N ASP A 170 7.97 4.67 -0.63
CA ASP A 170 8.61 3.35 -0.70
C ASP A 170 10.10 3.37 -1.04
N GLN A 171 10.64 4.56 -1.31
CA GLN A 171 11.96 4.76 -1.88
C GLN A 171 13.00 5.02 -0.78
N TRP A 172 14.21 4.55 -1.04
CA TRP A 172 15.38 4.65 -0.17
C TRP A 172 16.56 5.25 -0.93
N LEU A 173 17.33 6.09 -0.24
CA LEU A 173 18.56 6.70 -0.73
C LEU A 173 19.56 6.86 0.42
N LEU A 174 20.85 6.99 0.09
CA LEU A 174 21.86 7.36 1.07
C LEU A 174 21.89 8.86 1.33
N LYS A 175 21.98 9.24 2.60
CA LYS A 175 22.03 10.64 3.06
C LYS A 175 23.17 11.41 2.40
N GLY A 176 24.35 10.80 2.29
CA GLY A 176 25.53 11.41 1.67
C GLY A 176 25.39 11.73 0.19
N MET A 177 24.39 11.17 -0.51
CA MET A 177 24.14 11.43 -1.93
C MET A 177 23.19 12.63 -2.16
N MET A 178 22.50 13.08 -1.12
CA MET A 178 21.48 14.13 -1.22
C MET A 178 22.11 15.52 -1.33
N PRO A 179 21.70 16.37 -2.29
CA PRO A 179 22.04 17.79 -2.25
C PRO A 179 21.46 18.46 -1.01
N GLU A 180 22.16 19.48 -0.52
CA GLU A 180 21.69 20.29 0.61
C GLU A 180 20.48 21.16 0.21
N ILE A 181 19.36 20.99 0.94
CA ILE A 181 18.17 21.83 0.79
C ILE A 181 18.06 22.76 1.99
N HIS A 182 18.40 24.04 1.80
CA HIS A 182 18.29 25.06 2.85
C HIS A 182 16.95 25.83 2.79
N LEU A 183 16.68 26.61 3.83
CA LEU A 183 15.46 27.43 3.99
C LEU A 183 15.11 28.30 2.76
N GLY A 184 16.11 28.87 2.09
CA GLY A 184 15.90 29.64 0.86
C GLY A 184 15.18 28.86 -0.25
N HIS A 185 15.54 27.58 -0.47
CA HIS A 185 14.87 26.73 -1.44
C HIS A 185 13.42 26.45 -1.02
N LEU A 186 13.18 26.22 0.27
CA LEU A 186 11.83 25.98 0.78
C LEU A 186 10.94 27.22 0.64
N ASN A 187 11.50 28.43 0.80
CA ASN A 187 10.74 29.67 0.55
C ASN A 187 10.37 29.83 -0.94
N ILE A 188 11.27 29.46 -1.85
CA ILE A 188 10.98 29.46 -3.29
C ILE A 188 9.90 28.43 -3.62
N ALA A 189 9.98 27.23 -3.05
CA ALA A 189 8.96 26.20 -3.21
C ALA A 189 7.59 26.66 -2.69
N GLU A 190 7.54 27.32 -1.52
CA GLU A 190 6.30 27.91 -0.99
C GLU A 190 5.72 28.93 -1.96
N ALA A 191 6.55 29.86 -2.46
CA ALA A 191 6.11 30.87 -3.42
C ALA A 191 5.60 30.25 -4.73
N ALA A 192 6.27 29.20 -5.23
CA ALA A 192 5.85 28.49 -6.44
C ALA A 192 4.44 27.88 -6.28
N ILE A 193 4.18 27.22 -5.15
CA ILE A 193 2.86 26.62 -4.86
C ILE A 193 1.80 27.71 -4.66
N ASP A 194 2.12 28.79 -3.93
CA ASP A 194 1.20 29.90 -3.68
C ASP A 194 0.77 30.59 -4.98
N ILE A 195 1.72 30.89 -5.87
CA ILE A 195 1.45 31.49 -7.19
C ILE A 195 0.63 30.54 -8.07
N ALA A 196 0.93 29.24 -8.04
CA ALA A 196 0.21 28.26 -8.84
C ALA A 196 -1.24 28.06 -8.37
N GLY A 197 -1.53 28.25 -7.07
CA GLY A 197 -2.86 28.08 -6.50
C GLY A 197 -3.42 26.66 -6.61
N ARG A 198 -2.55 25.66 -6.84
CA ARG A 198 -2.90 24.24 -7.01
C ARG A 198 -1.78 23.35 -6.45
N PRO A 199 -2.06 22.06 -6.18
CA PRO A 199 -1.01 21.11 -5.87
C PRO A 199 0.02 21.03 -7.01
N LEU A 200 1.29 21.04 -6.66
CA LEU A 200 2.39 20.91 -7.61
C LEU A 200 3.16 19.61 -7.39
N PRO A 201 3.47 18.87 -8.45
CA PRO A 201 4.46 17.82 -8.37
C PRO A 201 5.86 18.42 -8.18
N THR A 202 6.73 17.68 -7.53
CA THR A 202 8.10 18.09 -7.21
C THR A 202 8.90 18.47 -8.46
N GLU A 203 8.63 17.80 -9.58
CA GLU A 203 9.22 18.06 -10.89
C GLU A 203 8.88 19.45 -11.45
N GLU A 204 7.74 20.03 -11.06
CA GLU A 204 7.34 21.39 -11.43
C GLU A 204 7.95 22.45 -10.50
N ILE A 205 8.23 22.10 -9.25
CA ILE A 205 8.86 23.01 -8.26
C ILE A 205 10.37 23.11 -8.51
N LEU A 206 11.01 21.96 -8.78
CA LEU A 206 12.45 21.80 -8.86
C LEU A 206 13.17 22.82 -9.79
N PRO A 207 12.65 23.14 -11.00
CA PRO A 207 13.30 24.09 -11.90
C PRO A 207 13.50 25.50 -11.30
N SER A 208 12.67 25.90 -10.33
CA SER A 208 12.76 27.21 -9.69
C SER A 208 13.84 27.30 -8.62
N LEU A 209 14.38 26.16 -8.15
CA LEU A 209 15.30 26.11 -7.01
C LEU A 209 16.78 26.25 -7.40
N GLU A 210 17.11 26.15 -8.70
CA GLU A 210 18.49 26.25 -9.21
C GLU A 210 19.50 25.35 -8.48
N LEU A 211 19.08 24.12 -8.09
CA LEU A 211 19.96 23.18 -7.40
C LEU A 211 21.19 22.80 -8.26
N PRO A 212 22.33 22.43 -7.63
CA PRO A 212 23.52 22.02 -8.36
C PRO A 212 23.23 20.87 -9.35
N SER A 213 23.58 21.07 -10.62
CA SER A 213 23.35 20.08 -11.69
C SER A 213 24.21 18.82 -11.60
N ALA A 214 25.12 18.75 -10.63
CA ALA A 214 25.99 17.60 -10.37
C ALA A 214 25.21 16.36 -9.93
N HIS A 215 24.04 16.51 -9.30
CA HIS A 215 23.23 15.39 -8.85
C HIS A 215 22.22 14.97 -9.94
N PRO A 216 22.02 13.66 -10.18
CA PRO A 216 20.93 13.15 -11.00
C PRO A 216 19.57 13.71 -10.58
N LYS A 217 18.68 13.95 -11.56
CA LYS A 217 17.35 14.55 -11.30
C LYS A 217 16.52 13.74 -10.30
N SER A 218 16.61 12.41 -10.32
CA SER A 218 15.91 11.52 -9.37
C SER A 218 16.33 11.77 -7.92
N ILE A 219 17.63 12.00 -7.67
CA ILE A 219 18.16 12.34 -6.35
C ILE A 219 17.70 13.73 -5.92
N GLN A 220 17.68 14.71 -6.82
CA GLN A 220 17.18 16.05 -6.52
C GLN A 220 15.69 16.03 -6.14
N ILE A 221 14.87 15.29 -6.89
CA ILE A 221 13.43 15.10 -6.60
C ILE A 221 13.25 14.45 -5.23
N PHE A 222 13.96 13.37 -4.95
CA PHE A 222 13.90 12.68 -3.66
C PHE A 222 14.29 13.61 -2.50
N SER A 223 15.36 14.38 -2.67
CA SER A 223 15.87 15.28 -1.63
C SER A 223 14.92 16.44 -1.36
N LEU A 224 14.32 17.01 -2.40
CA LEU A 224 13.30 18.04 -2.26
C LEU A 224 12.04 17.48 -1.58
N ASN A 225 11.56 16.30 -2.01
CA ASN A 225 10.44 15.61 -1.38
C ASN A 225 10.65 15.41 0.12
N LYS A 226 11.84 14.95 0.50
CA LYS A 226 12.20 14.75 1.91
C LYS A 226 12.17 16.06 2.69
N ALA A 227 12.80 17.11 2.16
CA ALA A 227 12.85 18.42 2.81
C ALA A 227 11.46 19.06 2.97
N LEU A 228 10.60 18.96 1.94
CA LEU A 228 9.22 19.47 2.01
C LEU A 228 8.39 18.71 3.06
N LYS A 229 8.57 17.40 3.20
CA LYS A 229 7.89 16.58 4.21
C LYS A 229 8.24 17.01 5.65
N GLU A 230 9.48 17.47 5.87
CA GLU A 230 10.00 17.82 7.19
C GLU A 230 9.71 19.26 7.63
N ASP A 231 9.53 20.20 6.68
CA ASP A 231 9.40 21.64 6.98
C ASP A 231 8.05 22.03 7.62
N GLY A 232 7.00 21.23 7.46
CA GLY A 232 5.71 21.41 8.13
C GLY A 232 4.78 22.49 7.54
N ARG A 233 5.29 23.42 6.71
CA ARG A 233 4.44 24.32 5.90
C ARG A 233 3.74 23.61 4.74
N PHE A 234 4.35 22.52 4.26
CA PHE A 234 3.89 21.75 3.13
C PHE A 234 3.06 20.55 3.58
N SER A 235 2.11 20.18 2.74
CA SER A 235 1.30 19.00 2.91
C SER A 235 1.34 18.16 1.63
N LEU A 236 1.48 16.85 1.81
CA LEU A 236 1.45 15.87 0.74
C LEU A 236 0.00 15.47 0.48
N VAL A 237 -0.56 15.90 -0.65
CA VAL A 237 -2.01 15.80 -0.93
C VAL A 237 -2.33 14.87 -2.12
N GLY A 238 -1.31 14.19 -2.65
CA GLY A 238 -1.45 13.23 -3.74
C GLY A 238 -1.77 11.81 -3.27
N PRO A 239 -2.19 10.92 -4.19
CA PRO A 239 -2.38 9.51 -3.89
C PRO A 239 -1.02 8.85 -3.61
N LYS A 240 -1.06 7.66 -2.99
CA LYS A 240 0.16 6.90 -2.65
C LYS A 240 1.09 6.76 -3.86
N GLY A 241 2.36 7.08 -3.67
CA GLY A 241 3.40 7.05 -4.72
C GLY A 241 3.47 8.29 -5.61
N TYR A 242 2.57 9.26 -5.47
CA TYR A 242 2.57 10.51 -6.22
C TYR A 242 2.76 11.71 -5.30
N ALA A 243 3.93 12.35 -5.37
CA ALA A 243 4.23 13.50 -4.56
C ALA A 243 3.60 14.79 -5.12
N LEU A 244 2.41 15.12 -4.65
CA LEU A 244 1.77 16.42 -4.91
C LEU A 244 1.79 17.28 -3.66
N TRP A 245 2.44 18.44 -3.75
CA TRP A 245 2.65 19.35 -2.63
C TRP A 245 1.67 20.52 -2.66
N TYR A 246 1.08 20.81 -1.50
CA TYR A 246 0.24 21.97 -1.26
C TYR A 246 0.66 22.71 0.02
N LEU A 247 0.12 23.91 0.26
CA LEU A 247 0.41 24.69 1.46
C LEU A 247 -0.63 24.41 2.55
N ARG A 248 -0.15 24.00 3.73
CA ARG A 248 -1.00 23.69 4.88
C ARG A 248 -1.87 24.88 5.31
N ARG A 249 -1.35 26.10 5.23
CA ARG A 249 -2.11 27.33 5.59
C ARG A 249 -3.30 27.63 4.66
N LEU A 250 -3.35 26.99 3.48
CA LEU A 250 -4.43 27.15 2.51
C LEU A 250 -5.45 26.00 2.60
N GLU A 251 -5.22 25.02 3.48
CA GLU A 251 -6.16 23.93 3.68
C GLU A 251 -7.44 24.45 4.35
N PRO A 252 -8.62 23.99 3.88
CA PRO A 252 -9.87 24.33 4.53
C PRO A 252 -9.95 23.66 5.92
N PRO A 253 -10.60 24.31 6.90
CA PRO A 253 -10.64 23.83 8.29
C PRO A 253 -11.27 22.44 8.43
N GLU A 254 -12.15 22.07 7.50
CA GLU A 254 -12.79 20.76 7.47
C GLU A 254 -11.75 19.63 7.33
N VAL A 255 -10.62 19.83 6.64
CA VAL A 255 -9.57 18.81 6.51
C VAL A 255 -9.01 18.40 7.87
N THR A 256 -8.84 19.35 8.78
CA THR A 256 -8.29 19.10 10.12
C THR A 256 -9.37 18.81 11.15
N ARG A 257 -10.59 19.34 10.95
CA ARG A 257 -11.70 19.23 11.91
C ARG A 257 -12.96 18.75 11.21
N VAL A 258 -13.41 17.56 11.60
CA VAL A 258 -14.72 17.03 11.17
C VAL A 258 -15.82 18.04 11.48
N PRO A 259 -16.65 18.43 10.48
CA PRO A 259 -17.80 19.28 10.68
C PRO A 259 -18.71 18.73 11.78
N GLU A 260 -19.22 19.62 12.65
CA GLU A 260 -20.02 19.24 13.82
C GLU A 260 -21.24 18.36 13.46
N ARG A 261 -21.84 18.59 12.29
CA ARG A 261 -23.00 17.86 11.80
C ARG A 261 -22.69 16.43 11.30
N LEU A 262 -21.42 16.08 11.12
CA LEU A 262 -20.94 14.73 10.79
C LEU A 262 -20.44 13.98 12.03
N VAL A 263 -20.38 14.63 13.20
CA VAL A 263 -19.90 13.98 14.42
C VAL A 263 -20.94 12.97 14.90
N TYR A 264 -20.66 11.69 14.66
CA TYR A 264 -21.49 10.58 15.09
C TYR A 264 -21.07 10.05 16.46
N SER A 265 -22.05 9.84 17.35
CA SER A 265 -21.86 9.16 18.63
C SER A 265 -22.61 7.83 18.61
N PRO A 266 -21.93 6.70 18.38
CA PRO A 266 -22.60 5.41 18.22
C PRO A 266 -23.32 4.98 19.50
N ILE A 267 -24.53 4.45 19.32
CA ILE A 267 -25.29 3.79 20.38
C ILE A 267 -25.07 2.28 20.22
N PRO A 268 -24.47 1.58 21.19
CA PRO A 268 -24.27 0.13 21.08
C PRO A 268 -25.59 -0.61 20.88
N TYR A 269 -25.63 -1.50 19.89
CA TYR A 269 -26.76 -2.38 19.61
C TYR A 269 -26.28 -3.80 19.28
N ALA A 270 -27.17 -4.78 19.46
CA ALA A 270 -26.91 -6.16 19.07
C ALA A 270 -27.35 -6.35 17.61
N LYS A 271 -26.44 -6.78 16.73
CA LYS A 271 -26.70 -6.86 15.28
C LYS A 271 -27.75 -7.91 14.94
N GLU A 272 -27.90 -8.92 15.78
CA GLU A 272 -28.85 -10.02 15.62
C GLU A 272 -30.32 -9.58 15.72
N VAL A 273 -30.58 -8.35 16.20
CA VAL A 273 -31.93 -7.79 16.28
C VAL A 273 -32.38 -7.13 14.97
N LEU A 274 -31.47 -6.95 14.01
CA LEU A 274 -31.78 -6.41 12.70
C LEU A 274 -32.34 -7.52 11.80
N ASP A 275 -33.60 -7.38 11.39
CA ASP A 275 -34.19 -8.26 10.38
C ASP A 275 -33.78 -7.82 8.95
N GLU A 276 -34.16 -8.62 7.96
CA GLU A 276 -33.82 -8.34 6.55
C GLU A 276 -34.39 -7.00 6.05
N GLU A 277 -35.55 -6.57 6.55
CA GLU A 277 -36.16 -5.30 6.18
C GLU A 277 -35.35 -4.12 6.72
N LEU A 278 -34.91 -4.16 7.98
CA LEU A 278 -34.05 -3.15 8.58
C LEU A 278 -32.68 -3.11 7.92
N ILE A 279 -32.09 -4.27 7.58
CA ILE A 279 -30.83 -4.34 6.85
C ILE A 279 -30.98 -3.72 5.44
N ALA A 280 -32.11 -3.97 4.76
CA ALA A 280 -32.37 -3.36 3.45
C ALA A 280 -32.49 -1.83 3.54
N VAL A 281 -33.05 -1.29 4.62
CA VAL A 281 -33.08 0.15 4.87
C VAL A 281 -31.67 0.70 5.09
N ILE A 282 -30.84 0.04 5.91
CA ILE A 282 -29.46 0.45 6.16
C ILE A 282 -28.66 0.49 4.84
N ARG A 283 -28.81 -0.53 3.99
CA ARG A 283 -28.19 -0.60 2.65
C ARG A 283 -28.56 0.57 1.74
N GLY A 284 -29.76 1.13 1.90
CA GLY A 284 -30.23 2.26 1.12
C GLY A 284 -29.68 3.62 1.59
N ILE A 285 -28.96 3.66 2.72
CA ILE A 285 -28.44 4.89 3.32
C ILE A 285 -26.94 4.99 3.03
N ASP A 286 -26.61 5.85 2.06
CA ASP A 286 -25.23 6.17 1.67
C ASP A 286 -24.59 7.15 2.66
N ASP A 287 -24.28 6.66 3.86
CA ASP A 287 -23.76 7.45 4.98
C ASP A 287 -22.41 6.88 5.46
N GLU A 288 -21.50 7.78 5.82
CA GLU A 288 -20.15 7.49 6.27
C GLU A 288 -20.10 6.86 7.67
N ALA A 289 -21.20 6.85 8.43
CA ALA A 289 -21.29 6.16 9.71
C ALA A 289 -21.76 4.70 9.57
N THR A 290 -22.29 4.31 8.41
CA THR A 290 -22.75 2.93 8.17
C THR A 290 -21.57 1.95 8.24
N GLU A 291 -21.77 0.82 8.92
CA GLU A 291 -20.75 -0.22 9.01
C GLU A 291 -20.55 -0.91 7.65
N GLU A 292 -19.30 -1.17 7.28
CA GLU A 292 -18.93 -1.66 5.94
C GLU A 292 -19.60 -3.01 5.59
N GLU A 293 -19.89 -3.85 6.59
CA GLU A 293 -20.56 -5.14 6.39
C GLU A 293 -22.02 -5.00 5.88
N PHE A 294 -22.65 -3.85 6.11
CA PHE A 294 -24.00 -3.58 5.63
C PHE A 294 -24.00 -2.90 4.28
N LEU A 295 -22.86 -2.43 3.77
CA LEU A 295 -22.77 -1.70 2.53
C LEU A 295 -22.47 -2.64 1.36
N ASP A 296 -23.07 -2.34 0.21
CA ASP A 296 -22.77 -3.08 -1.01
C ASP A 296 -21.30 -2.89 -1.40
N SER A 297 -20.70 -3.96 -1.94
CA SER A 297 -19.31 -3.92 -2.42
C SER A 297 -19.12 -2.86 -3.51
N ALA A 298 -17.89 -2.35 -3.61
CA ALA A 298 -17.53 -1.39 -4.64
C ALA A 298 -17.95 -1.90 -6.05
N PRO A 299 -18.59 -1.06 -6.87
CA PRO A 299 -18.93 -1.44 -8.24
C PRO A 299 -17.66 -1.68 -9.06
N VAL A 300 -17.81 -2.35 -10.21
CA VAL A 300 -16.65 -2.67 -11.07
C VAL A 300 -16.03 -1.36 -11.59
N PRO A 301 -14.69 -1.23 -11.69
CA PRO A 301 -14.05 -0.04 -12.22
C PRO A 301 -14.61 0.33 -13.61
N GLY A 302 -15.36 1.43 -13.69
CA GLY A 302 -16.06 1.88 -14.90
C GLY A 302 -17.50 2.35 -14.66
N ASP A 303 -18.09 2.00 -13.52
CA ASP A 303 -19.47 2.37 -13.19
C ASP A 303 -19.57 3.81 -12.66
N SER A 304 -20.62 4.51 -13.09
CA SER A 304 -21.06 5.75 -12.48
C SER A 304 -21.85 5.44 -11.21
N VAL A 305 -21.65 6.24 -10.17
CA VAL A 305 -22.30 6.02 -8.88
C VAL A 305 -23.20 7.19 -8.55
N THR A 306 -24.47 6.93 -8.35
CA THR A 306 -25.42 7.94 -7.90
C THR A 306 -25.65 7.81 -6.40
N ILE A 307 -25.59 8.94 -5.70
CA ILE A 307 -25.94 9.06 -4.28
C ILE A 307 -27.02 10.12 -4.11
N ALA A 308 -27.91 9.92 -3.13
CA ALA A 308 -28.85 10.94 -2.70
C ALA A 308 -28.21 11.76 -1.57
N LEU A 309 -28.08 13.07 -1.76
CA LEU A 309 -27.31 13.95 -0.87
C LEU A 309 -27.96 14.07 0.52
N PRO A 310 -27.35 13.53 1.59
CA PRO A 310 -27.92 13.62 2.93
C PRO A 310 -27.90 15.04 3.50
N TYR A 311 -28.75 15.30 4.51
CA TYR A 311 -28.88 16.63 5.10
C TYR A 311 -27.57 17.17 5.67
N HIS A 312 -26.85 16.38 6.48
CA HIS A 312 -25.61 16.81 7.14
C HIS A 312 -24.52 17.15 6.11
N HIS A 313 -24.46 16.43 4.99
CA HIS A 313 -23.55 16.66 3.88
C HIS A 313 -23.92 17.90 3.07
N ARG A 314 -25.21 18.08 2.74
CA ARG A 314 -25.68 19.29 2.06
C ARG A 314 -25.37 20.55 2.87
N ARG A 315 -25.54 20.51 4.19
CA ARG A 315 -25.29 21.65 5.09
C ARG A 315 -23.81 21.90 5.33
N SER A 316 -23.01 20.86 5.37
CA SER A 316 -21.56 20.98 5.61
C SER A 316 -20.75 21.14 4.32
N GLY A 317 -21.38 21.05 3.15
CA GLY A 317 -20.69 21.15 1.86
C GLY A 317 -19.77 19.95 1.61
N THR A 318 -20.19 18.78 2.09
CA THR A 318 -19.42 17.54 2.06
C THR A 318 -20.15 16.43 1.30
N LEU A 319 -19.44 15.34 1.01
CA LEU A 319 -19.92 14.13 0.34
C LEU A 319 -19.45 12.89 1.12
N PRO A 320 -20.26 11.84 1.27
CA PRO A 320 -19.82 10.63 1.97
C PRO A 320 -18.86 9.81 1.10
N ILE A 321 -17.84 9.24 1.74
CA ILE A 321 -17.01 8.17 1.17
C ILE A 321 -17.54 6.85 1.73
N VAL A 322 -18.29 6.15 0.90
CA VAL A 322 -18.84 4.82 1.18
C VAL A 322 -18.14 3.78 0.28
N PRO A 323 -18.21 2.47 0.55
CA PRO A 323 -17.53 1.46 -0.27
C PRO A 323 -17.81 1.59 -1.77
N LYS A 324 -19.04 1.97 -2.15
CA LYS A 324 -19.38 2.22 -3.55
C LYS A 324 -18.75 3.48 -4.16
N THR A 325 -18.34 4.49 -3.39
CA THR A 325 -17.68 5.71 -3.90
C THR A 325 -16.17 5.74 -3.65
N ALA A 326 -15.66 4.89 -2.75
CA ALA A 326 -14.26 4.87 -2.31
C ALA A 326 -13.25 4.77 -3.47
N PHE A 327 -13.56 4.00 -4.53
CA PHE A 327 -12.67 3.85 -5.69
C PHE A 327 -12.42 5.14 -6.49
N LEU A 328 -13.22 6.19 -6.26
CA LEU A 328 -13.07 7.52 -6.87
C LEU A 328 -12.12 8.43 -6.08
N PHE A 329 -11.81 8.07 -4.84
CA PHE A 329 -11.04 8.87 -3.91
C PHE A 329 -9.83 8.05 -3.42
N PRO A 330 -8.78 7.89 -4.26
CA PRO A 330 -7.63 7.09 -3.87
C PRO A 330 -6.91 7.70 -2.65
N GLU A 331 -6.50 6.82 -1.74
CA GLU A 331 -5.77 7.19 -0.53
C GLU A 331 -4.34 7.66 -0.81
N GLY A 332 -3.87 8.56 0.04
CA GLY A 332 -2.52 9.14 0.01
C GLY A 332 -1.61 8.58 1.10
N GLU A 333 -0.45 9.20 1.30
CA GLU A 333 0.34 8.97 2.51
C GLU A 333 -0.23 9.71 3.73
N ALA A 334 -0.92 10.82 3.51
CA ALA A 334 -1.66 11.54 4.54
C ALA A 334 -3.08 10.98 4.67
N ASP A 335 -3.73 11.29 5.79
CA ASP A 335 -5.15 10.95 6.05
C ASP A 335 -6.14 11.64 5.11
N TYR A 336 -5.65 12.46 4.17
CA TYR A 336 -6.45 13.16 3.18
C TYR A 336 -5.73 13.30 1.83
N THR A 337 -6.50 13.39 0.76
CA THR A 337 -6.03 13.71 -0.59
C THR A 337 -6.83 14.86 -1.19
N MET A 338 -6.16 15.69 -2.00
CA MET A 338 -6.82 16.78 -2.72
C MET A 338 -7.24 16.28 -4.10
N ILE A 339 -8.52 16.45 -4.41
CA ILE A 339 -9.12 15.97 -5.65
C ILE A 339 -9.56 17.14 -6.53
N THR A 340 -9.66 16.88 -7.83
CA THR A 340 -10.20 17.83 -8.79
C THR A 340 -11.58 17.37 -9.22
N PHE A 341 -12.61 18.11 -8.82
CA PHE A 341 -13.94 17.95 -9.36
C PHE A 341 -14.05 18.61 -10.74
N VAL A 342 -14.79 17.96 -11.63
CA VAL A 342 -15.17 18.51 -12.93
C VAL A 342 -16.69 18.48 -13.03
N ASP A 343 -17.31 19.66 -13.07
CA ASP A 343 -18.75 19.78 -13.30
C ASP A 343 -19.08 19.31 -14.72
N ALA A 344 -19.87 18.25 -14.88
CA ALA A 344 -20.17 17.69 -16.19
C ALA A 344 -21.06 18.58 -17.08
N VAL A 345 -21.80 19.52 -16.49
CA VAL A 345 -22.68 20.45 -17.21
C VAL A 345 -21.88 21.66 -17.68
N LYS A 346 -21.11 22.29 -16.78
CA LYS A 346 -20.37 23.53 -17.08
C LYS A 346 -18.95 23.28 -17.62
N GLY A 347 -18.36 22.12 -17.32
CA GLY A 347 -16.94 21.84 -17.55
C GLY A 347 -16.00 22.58 -16.61
N GLU A 348 -16.53 23.27 -15.60
CA GLU A 348 -15.75 24.00 -14.60
C GLU A 348 -15.02 23.04 -13.67
N ARG A 349 -13.79 23.40 -13.29
CA ARG A 349 -12.95 22.61 -12.40
C ARG A 349 -12.82 23.32 -11.07
N PHE A 350 -12.95 22.56 -10.00
CA PHE A 350 -12.75 23.05 -8.64
C PHE A 350 -12.15 21.95 -7.77
N TYR A 351 -11.60 22.33 -6.63
CA TYR A 351 -10.91 21.39 -5.76
C TYR A 351 -11.79 20.94 -4.60
N GLY A 352 -11.65 19.68 -4.24
CA GLY A 352 -12.18 19.10 -3.02
C GLY A 352 -11.09 18.38 -2.25
N TRP A 353 -11.41 17.98 -1.02
CA TRP A 353 -10.49 17.25 -0.14
C TRP A 353 -11.17 16.00 0.37
N ALA A 354 -10.68 14.83 -0.02
CA ALA A 354 -11.11 13.56 0.53
C ALA A 354 -10.38 13.32 1.85
N VAL A 355 -11.11 13.31 2.96
CA VAL A 355 -10.63 13.06 4.32
C VAL A 355 -10.93 11.59 4.63
N HIS A 356 -9.94 10.73 4.41
CA HIS A 356 -10.09 9.27 4.49
C HIS A 356 -10.35 8.79 5.91
N SER A 357 -9.66 9.37 6.89
CA SER A 357 -9.83 9.03 8.31
C SER A 357 -11.24 9.25 8.85
N ALA A 358 -11.98 10.18 8.25
CA ALA A 358 -13.37 10.50 8.61
C ALA A 358 -14.38 10.15 7.50
N ARG A 359 -13.93 9.51 6.41
CA ARG A 359 -14.75 9.00 5.31
C ARG A 359 -15.68 10.03 4.66
N TYR A 360 -15.20 11.25 4.41
CA TYR A 360 -15.96 12.24 3.64
C TYR A 360 -15.08 13.10 2.74
N VAL A 361 -15.69 13.77 1.76
CA VAL A 361 -15.06 14.75 0.89
C VAL A 361 -15.61 16.14 1.20
N THR A 362 -14.77 17.16 1.32
CA THR A 362 -15.18 18.58 1.49
C THR A 362 -14.83 19.43 0.27
N GLY A 363 -15.35 20.66 0.22
CA GLY A 363 -15.14 21.62 -0.87
C GLY A 363 -16.33 21.78 -1.82
N LEU A 364 -17.49 21.20 -1.50
CA LEU A 364 -18.68 21.20 -2.37
C LEU A 364 -19.71 22.27 -2.01
N ALA A 365 -19.55 22.99 -0.88
CA ALA A 365 -20.52 23.97 -0.39
C ALA A 365 -20.93 24.99 -1.47
N LYS A 366 -19.95 25.66 -2.07
CA LYS A 366 -20.18 26.66 -3.12
C LYS A 366 -20.87 26.04 -4.34
N TRP A 367 -20.43 24.84 -4.74
CA TRP A 367 -21.01 24.14 -5.89
C TRP A 367 -22.48 23.77 -5.64
N TYR A 368 -22.83 23.27 -4.45
CA TYR A 368 -24.21 22.98 -4.06
C TYR A 368 -25.10 24.21 -4.09
N ASP A 369 -24.60 25.36 -3.67
CA ASP A 369 -25.35 26.62 -3.69
C ASP A 369 -25.55 27.13 -5.12
N GLU A 370 -24.54 27.01 -5.98
CA GLU A 370 -24.62 27.41 -7.40
C GLU A 370 -25.65 26.58 -8.19
N ILE A 371 -25.74 25.27 -7.94
CA ILE A 371 -26.72 24.40 -8.62
C ILE A 371 -28.09 24.41 -7.95
N GLY A 372 -28.21 25.01 -6.75
CA GLY A 372 -29.44 25.01 -5.96
C GLY A 372 -29.84 23.61 -5.49
N ALA A 373 -28.86 22.79 -5.09
CA ALA A 373 -29.09 21.41 -4.64
C ALA A 373 -29.95 21.40 -3.37
N PRO A 374 -31.09 20.69 -3.33
CA PRO A 374 -31.79 20.41 -2.09
C PRO A 374 -31.14 19.26 -1.30
N VAL A 375 -31.61 19.03 -0.08
CA VAL A 375 -31.41 17.73 0.59
C VAL A 375 -32.12 16.65 -0.24
N GLY A 376 -31.46 15.50 -0.41
CA GLY A 376 -31.92 14.41 -1.27
C GLY A 376 -31.53 14.57 -2.73
N ALA A 377 -30.80 15.62 -3.14
CA ALA A 377 -30.37 15.80 -4.52
C ALA A 377 -29.60 14.58 -5.03
N TYR A 378 -29.95 14.08 -6.22
CA TYR A 378 -29.20 12.99 -6.85
C TYR A 378 -27.93 13.53 -7.50
N LEU A 379 -26.79 13.06 -7.01
CA LEU A 379 -25.47 13.39 -7.53
C LEU A 379 -24.85 12.12 -8.11
N THR A 380 -24.44 12.18 -9.38
CA THR A 380 -23.74 11.08 -10.04
C THR A 380 -22.25 11.40 -10.13
N LEU A 381 -21.42 10.48 -9.66
CA LEU A 381 -19.97 10.58 -9.64
C LEU A 381 -19.37 9.59 -10.62
N GLU A 382 -18.37 10.03 -11.36
CA GLU A 382 -17.65 9.23 -12.34
C GLU A 382 -16.15 9.51 -12.27
N ARG A 383 -15.35 8.49 -12.61
CA ARG A 383 -13.90 8.67 -12.73
C ARG A 383 -13.57 9.56 -13.93
N GLY A 384 -12.74 10.57 -13.70
CA GLY A 384 -12.20 11.42 -14.75
C GLY A 384 -11.04 10.79 -15.51
N LYS A 385 -10.33 11.60 -16.29
CA LYS A 385 -9.17 11.14 -17.07
C LYS A 385 -7.93 10.92 -16.22
N ALA A 386 -7.79 11.69 -15.14
CA ALA A 386 -6.67 11.59 -14.20
C ALA A 386 -7.09 10.86 -12.92
N PRO A 387 -6.18 10.21 -12.19
CA PRO A 387 -6.51 9.41 -11.00
C PRO A 387 -7.25 10.16 -9.87
N LEU A 388 -6.98 11.46 -9.71
CA LEU A 388 -7.63 12.35 -8.73
C LEU A 388 -8.71 13.25 -9.35
N GLU A 389 -9.13 12.96 -10.58
CA GLU A 389 -10.18 13.71 -11.25
C GLU A 389 -11.51 12.98 -11.07
N VAL A 390 -12.50 13.67 -10.51
CA VAL A 390 -13.86 13.13 -10.31
C VAL A 390 -14.84 14.01 -11.08
N ILE A 391 -15.54 13.41 -12.03
CA ILE A 391 -16.62 14.06 -12.74
C ILE A 391 -17.86 14.00 -11.85
N ILE A 392 -18.44 15.17 -11.58
CA ILE A 392 -19.67 15.29 -10.78
C ILE A 392 -20.82 15.77 -11.67
N LYS A 393 -21.93 15.05 -11.62
CA LYS A 393 -23.13 15.31 -12.43
C LYS A 393 -24.36 15.47 -11.54
N TYR A 394 -25.30 16.25 -12.03
CA TYR A 394 -26.65 16.36 -11.51
C TYR A 394 -27.61 16.47 -12.70
N THR A 395 -28.88 16.15 -12.49
CA THR A 395 -29.92 16.34 -13.51
C THR A 395 -30.62 17.68 -13.25
N PRO A 396 -30.42 18.72 -14.09
CA PRO A 396 -31.06 20.00 -13.88
C PRO A 396 -32.57 19.87 -14.08
N ARG A 397 -33.35 20.44 -13.17
CA ARG A 397 -34.79 20.62 -13.33
C ARG A 397 -35.11 22.10 -13.49
N ARG A 398 -36.20 22.41 -14.20
CA ARG A 398 -36.69 23.79 -14.25
C ARG A 398 -37.02 24.22 -12.83
N ILE A 399 -36.38 25.27 -12.34
CA ILE A 399 -36.58 25.77 -10.98
C ILE A 399 -38.07 26.03 -10.76
N LYS A 400 -38.66 25.24 -9.86
CA LYS A 400 -40.04 25.39 -9.38
C LYS A 400 -40.01 25.52 -7.88
N LYS A 401 -41.01 26.21 -7.35
CA LYS A 401 -41.20 26.26 -5.90
C LYS A 401 -42.01 25.03 -5.49
N GLU A 402 -41.42 24.21 -4.63
CA GLU A 402 -42.02 22.99 -4.11
C GLU A 402 -42.32 23.14 -2.62
N TRP A 403 -43.33 22.43 -2.13
CA TRP A 403 -43.67 22.42 -0.71
C TRP A 403 -42.75 21.45 0.01
N VAL A 404 -41.84 21.99 0.81
CA VAL A 404 -40.84 21.23 1.57
C VAL A 404 -41.17 21.28 3.06
N LYS A 405 -40.98 20.17 3.78
CA LYS A 405 -41.03 20.16 5.24
C LYS A 405 -39.82 20.91 5.78
N ALA A 406 -40.03 22.11 6.29
CA ALA A 406 -39.01 22.92 6.93
C ALA A 406 -39.04 22.70 8.45
N ALA A 407 -37.91 22.30 9.02
CA ALA A 407 -37.71 22.19 10.44
C ALA A 407 -37.39 23.57 11.04
N LYS A 408 -38.04 23.89 12.16
CA LYS A 408 -37.85 25.12 12.92
C LYS A 408 -37.73 24.79 14.41
N ALA A 409 -36.79 25.43 15.10
CA ALA A 409 -36.72 25.38 16.55
C ALA A 409 -37.66 26.43 17.16
N GLN A 410 -38.66 25.99 17.91
CA GLN A 410 -39.61 26.86 18.60
C GLN A 410 -39.87 26.34 20.02
N ASN A 411 -39.64 27.18 21.04
CA ASN A 411 -39.81 26.82 22.45
C ASN A 411 -39.09 25.51 22.84
N ASP A 412 -37.82 25.39 22.46
CA ASP A 412 -36.98 24.19 22.67
C ASP A 412 -37.57 22.89 22.09
N ARG A 413 -38.43 23.00 21.07
CA ARG A 413 -38.99 21.87 20.32
C ARG A 413 -38.73 22.04 18.83
N LEU A 414 -38.52 20.92 18.16
CA LEU A 414 -38.48 20.87 16.70
C LEU A 414 -39.92 20.81 16.18
N VAL A 415 -40.32 21.81 15.40
CA VAL A 415 -41.60 21.83 14.69
C VAL A 415 -41.35 21.81 13.19
N PHE A 416 -42.25 21.19 12.43
CA PHE A 416 -42.17 21.17 10.97
C PHE A 416 -43.32 21.96 10.38
N GLU A 417 -42.99 22.85 9.45
CA GLU A 417 -43.97 23.58 8.65
C GLU A 417 -43.72 23.37 7.16
N MET A 418 -44.78 23.39 6.36
CA MET A 418 -44.64 23.34 4.92
C MET A 418 -44.23 24.72 4.43
N GLN A 419 -43.08 24.82 3.76
CA GLN A 419 -42.59 26.05 3.15
C GLN A 419 -42.37 25.86 1.65
N LEU A 420 -42.64 26.91 0.88
CA LEU A 420 -42.36 26.92 -0.55
C LEU A 420 -40.88 27.24 -0.79
N ARG A 421 -40.09 26.25 -1.23
CA ARG A 421 -38.64 26.42 -1.50
C ARG A 421 -38.33 26.19 -2.98
N PRO A 422 -37.41 26.95 -3.60
CA PRO A 422 -36.98 26.72 -4.97
C PRO A 422 -36.14 25.43 -5.04
N VAL A 423 -36.41 24.59 -6.03
CA VAL A 423 -35.68 23.32 -6.24
C VAL A 423 -35.18 23.28 -7.68
N GLY A 424 -33.85 23.12 -7.86
CA GLY A 424 -33.19 23.20 -9.17
C GLY A 424 -32.67 21.87 -9.73
N CYS A 425 -32.72 20.79 -8.96
CA CYS A 425 -32.15 19.49 -9.33
C CYS A 425 -33.18 18.38 -9.16
N ASP A 426 -32.90 17.21 -9.73
CA ASP A 426 -33.58 15.98 -9.35
C ASP A 426 -33.19 15.54 -7.93
N TYR A 427 -34.12 14.95 -7.19
CA TYR A 427 -33.94 14.64 -5.78
C TYR A 427 -34.88 13.51 -5.30
N ASP A 428 -34.54 12.94 -4.15
CA ASP A 428 -35.35 11.97 -3.43
C ASP A 428 -36.41 12.68 -2.56
N ASP A 429 -37.68 12.48 -2.90
CA ASP A 429 -38.83 13.07 -2.20
C ASP A 429 -38.91 12.65 -0.71
N LEU A 430 -38.39 11.48 -0.34
CA LEU A 430 -38.42 10.98 1.04
C LEU A 430 -37.36 11.64 1.92
N MET A 431 -36.27 12.12 1.33
CA MET A 431 -35.18 12.79 2.05
C MET A 431 -35.37 14.31 2.17
N MET A 432 -36.31 14.87 1.42
CA MET A 432 -36.44 16.32 1.27
C MET A 432 -36.87 17.01 2.57
N VAL A 433 -35.93 17.73 3.19
CA VAL A 433 -36.14 18.54 4.39
C VAL A 433 -35.41 19.87 4.24
N ALA A 434 -36.00 20.95 4.76
CA ALA A 434 -35.39 22.27 4.86
C ALA A 434 -35.21 22.68 6.32
N GLU A 435 -34.44 23.73 6.57
CA GLU A 435 -34.26 24.36 7.88
C GLU A 435 -34.52 25.86 7.72
N GLU A 436 -35.05 26.48 8.77
CA GLU A 436 -35.27 27.94 8.85
C GLU A 436 -34.12 28.67 9.56
#